data_AF-A0AAX3Z670-F1
#
_entry.id   AF-A0AAX3Z670-F1
#
_cell.length_a   1.000
_cell.length_b   1.000
_cell.length_c   1.000
_cell.angle_alpha   90.00
_cell.angle_beta   90.00
_cell.angle_gamma   90.00
#
_symmetry.space_group_name_H-M   'P 1'
#
loop_
_entity.id
_entity.type
_entity.pdbx_description
1 polymer ?
#
loop_
_entity_poly.entity_id
_entity_poly.type
_entity_poly.pdbx_seq_one_letter_code
_entity_poly.pdbx_strand_id
1 'polypeptide(L)' 'MSDIYQITLTTQTGETFTGKMSRRQPELVNGFVPLATETGQWLYFAPADVKRVEFTPVPAEGETEESAS' A
#
# COMPACT_ATOMS: atom_id res chain seq x y z
N MET A 1 -1.18 -5.62 16.17
CA MET A 1 -1.62 -5.11 14.84
C MET A 1 -0.64 -4.04 14.41
N SER A 2 0.11 -4.32 13.35
CA SER A 2 1.13 -3.40 12.86
C SER A 2 0.54 -2.10 12.33
N ASP A 3 1.32 -1.04 12.52
CA ASP A 3 1.01 0.28 11.97
C ASP A 3 1.44 0.40 10.52
N ILE A 4 2.17 -0.60 9.99
CA ILE A 4 2.72 -0.63 8.64
C ILE A 4 1.91 -1.56 7.76
N TYR A 5 1.54 -1.05 6.58
CA TYR A 5 0.86 -1.79 5.54
C TYR A 5 1.73 -1.86 4.29
N GLN A 6 1.78 -3.04 3.67
CA GLN A 6 2.15 -3.16 2.27
C GLN A 6 0.93 -2.76 1.44
N ILE A 7 1.10 -1.70 0.66
CA ILE A 7 0.06 -1.19 -0.21
C ILE A 7 0.37 -1.65 -1.63
N THR A 8 -0.60 -2.31 -2.26
CA THR A 8 -0.53 -2.72 -3.67
C THR A 8 -1.55 -1.91 -4.46
N LEU A 9 -1.06 -1.10 -5.41
CA LEU A 9 -1.90 -0.35 -6.33
C LEU A 9 -1.90 -1.06 -7.69
N THR A 10 -3.09 -1.31 -8.23
CA THR A 10 -3.28 -1.84 -9.58
C THR A 10 -3.93 -0.78 -10.46
N THR A 11 -3.32 -0.47 -11.61
CA THR A 11 -3.88 0.47 -12.58
C THR A 11 -5.00 -0.18 -13.40
N GLN A 12 -5.75 0.63 -14.15
CA GLN A 12 -6.72 0.15 -15.12
C GLN A 12 -6.10 -0.69 -16.25
N THR A 13 -4.83 -0.45 -16.59
CA THR A 13 -4.06 -1.23 -17.57
C THR A 13 -3.56 -2.57 -16.99
N GLY A 14 -3.65 -2.76 -15.66
CA GLY A 14 -3.20 -3.97 -14.97
C GLY A 14 -1.77 -3.91 -14.45
N GLU A 15 -1.09 -2.76 -14.57
CA GLU A 15 0.22 -2.54 -13.95
C GLU A 15 0.08 -2.49 -12.43
N THR A 16 1.12 -2.95 -11.73
CA THR A 16 1.12 -3.02 -10.26
C THR A 16 2.30 -2.29 -9.65
N PHE A 17 2.04 -1.57 -8.57
CA PHE A 17 3.03 -0.81 -7.80
C PHE A 17 2.88 -1.14 -6.32
N THR A 18 3.99 -1.25 -5.62
CA THR A 18 4.01 -1.58 -4.19
C THR A 18 4.76 -0.55 -3.36
N GLY A 19 4.33 -0.41 -2.11
CA GLY A 19 4.93 0.48 -1.12
C GLY A 19 4.67 0.00 0.30
N LYS A 20 5.49 0.42 1.26
CA LYS A 20 5.27 0.19 2.70
C LYS A 20 5.06 1.51 3.40
N MET A 21 3.92 1.68 4.04
CA MET A 21 3.50 2.97 4.60
C MET A 21 2.74 2.78 5.91
N SER A 22 2.81 3.78 6.80
CA SER A 22 2.03 3.81 8.04
C SER A 22 0.57 4.28 7.85
N ARG A 23 -0.01 3.95 6.70
CA ARG A 23 -1.34 4.40 6.27
C ARG A 23 -2.33 3.22 6.34
N ARG A 24 -3.41 3.42 7.09
CA ARG A 24 -4.41 2.37 7.40
C ARG A 24 -5.65 2.39 6.50
N GLN A 25 -5.85 3.44 5.72
CA GLN A 25 -7.03 3.64 4.87
C GLN A 25 -6.65 4.32 3.55
N PRO A 26 -7.46 4.15 2.49
CA PRO A 26 -7.29 4.92 1.25
C PRO A 26 -7.44 6.43 1.51
N GLU A 27 -6.55 7.24 0.93
CA GLU A 27 -6.65 8.70 1.00
C GLU A 27 -6.18 9.33 -0.32
N LEU A 28 -6.75 10.49 -0.64
CA LEU A 28 -6.32 11.33 -1.76
C LEU A 28 -5.50 12.52 -1.26
N VAL A 29 -4.43 12.86 -1.98
CA VAL A 29 -3.60 14.04 -1.75
C VAL A 29 -3.68 14.90 -3.00
N ASN A 30 -4.25 16.10 -2.87
CA ASN A 30 -4.57 16.99 -4.01
C ASN A 30 -5.35 16.28 -5.12
N GLY A 31 -6.23 15.34 -4.76
CA GLY A 31 -7.04 14.57 -5.70
C GLY A 31 -6.36 13.34 -6.31
N PHE A 32 -5.10 13.05 -5.97
CA PHE A 32 -4.35 11.88 -6.46
C PHE A 32 -4.22 10.81 -5.38
N VAL A 33 -4.12 9.55 -5.79
CA VAL A 33 -3.77 8.43 -4.90
C VAL A 33 -2.25 8.39 -4.76
N PRO A 34 -1.66 8.67 -3.59
CA PRO A 34 -0.22 8.63 -3.41
C PRO A 34 0.25 7.21 -3.02
N LEU A 35 1.44 6.85 -3.48
CA LEU A 35 2.15 5.64 -3.07
C LEU A 35 3.64 5.96 -2.90
N ALA A 36 4.18 5.71 -1.70
CA ALA A 36 5.62 5.77 -1.47
C ALA A 36 6.22 4.37 -1.70
N THR A 37 7.15 4.25 -2.65
CA THR A 37 7.84 3.00 -2.95
C THR A 37 8.90 2.67 -1.90
N GLU A 38 9.45 1.46 -1.93
CA GLU A 38 10.52 1.05 -1.02
C GLU A 38 11.81 1.87 -1.18
N THR A 39 12.01 2.56 -2.30
CA THR A 39 13.15 3.45 -2.52
C THR A 39 12.93 4.87 -1.97
N GLY A 40 11.77 5.14 -1.38
CA GLY A 40 11.38 6.46 -0.88
C GLY A 40 10.85 7.41 -1.97
N GLN A 41 10.66 6.93 -3.20
CA GLN A 41 10.03 7.71 -4.27
C GLN A 41 8.52 7.81 -4.02
N TRP A 42 7.95 9.00 -4.20
CA TRP A 42 6.51 9.20 -4.22
C TRP A 42 5.95 9.15 -5.64
N LEU A 43 4.95 8.31 -5.83
CA LEU A 43 4.13 8.24 -7.04
C LEU A 43 2.73 8.78 -6.72
N TYR A 44 2.13 9.49 -7.67
CA TYR A 44 0.78 10.05 -7.55
C TYR A 44 -0.04 9.61 -8.76
N PHE A 45 -1.10 8.86 -8.52
CA PHE A 45 -1.96 8.31 -9.57
C PHE A 45 -3.27 9.07 -9.63
N ALA A 46 -3.74 9.41 -10.83
CA ALA A 46 -5.07 9.97 -10.98
C ALA A 46 -6.10 8.88 -10.62
N PRO A 47 -7.20 9.18 -9.92
CA PRO A 47 -8.19 8.17 -9.52
C PRO A 47 -8.76 7.38 -10.71
N ALA A 48 -8.88 8.01 -11.88
CA ALA A 48 -9.37 7.37 -13.11
C ALA A 48 -8.43 6.26 -13.62
N ASP A 49 -7.15 6.30 -13.26
CA ASP A 49 -6.14 5.33 -13.69
C ASP A 49 -6.01 4.17 -12.69
N VAL A 50 -6.63 4.26 -11.51
CA VAL A 50 -6.53 3.26 -10.44
C VAL A 50 -7.73 2.32 -10.48
N LYS A 51 -7.45 1.02 -10.61
CA LYS A 51 -8.46 -0.05 -10.56
C LYS A 51 -8.70 -0.55 -9.14
N ARG A 52 -7.64 -0.69 -8.34
CA ARG A 52 -7.69 -1.22 -6.98
C ARG A 52 -6.52 -0.69 -6.16
N VAL A 53 -6.76 -0.47 -4.87
CA VAL A 53 -5.73 -0.28 -3.86
C VAL A 53 -5.97 -1.29 -2.75
N GLU A 54 -5.01 -2.16 -2.50
CA GLU A 54 -5.04 -3.15 -1.43
C GLU A 54 -4.10 -2.74 -0.30
N PHE A 55 -4.55 -2.95 0.94
CA PHE A 55 -3.80 -2.67 2.16
C PHE A 55 -3.60 -3.98 2.91
N THR A 56 -2.39 -4.51 2.90
CA THR A 56 -2.04 -5.75 3.60
C THR A 56 -1.20 -5.40 4.84
N PRO A 57 -1.69 -5.66 6.07
CA PRO A 57 -0.92 -5.37 7.26
C PRO A 57 0.37 -6.21 7.26
N VAL A 58 1.51 -5.57 7.52
CA VAL A 58 2.80 -6.26 7.66
C VAL A 58 2.96 -6.66 9.12
N PRO A 59 3.13 -7.94 9.51
CA PRO A 59 3.30 -8.32 10.92
C PRO A 59 4.39 -7.49 11.60
N ALA A 60 4.20 -7.12 12.87
CA ALA A 60 5.29 -6.49 13.61
C ALA A 60 6.43 -7.51 13.78
N GLU A 61 7.67 -7.05 13.72
CA GLU A 61 8.84 -7.91 13.90
C GLU A 61 8.79 -8.55 15.29
N GLY A 62 8.45 -9.85 15.34
CA GLY A 62 8.17 -10.62 16.57
C GLY A 62 6.81 -11.35 16.62
N GLU A 63 5.87 -11.11 15.70
CA GLU A 63 4.54 -11.78 15.67
C GLU A 63 4.49 -13.05 14.78
N THR A 64 5.59 -13.46 14.13
CA THR A 64 5.57 -14.50 13.07
C THR A 64 5.67 -15.96 13.56
N GLU A 65 5.72 -16.25 14.87
CA GLU A 65 5.86 -17.64 15.36
C GLU A 65 4.56 -18.30 15.88
N GLU A 66 3.42 -17.63 15.92
CA GLU A 66 2.19 -18.20 16.51
C GLU A 66 1.02 -18.31 15.51
N SER A 67 1.22 -19.03 14.40
CA SER A 67 0.08 -19.52 13.58
C SER A 67 0.39 -20.79 12.78
N ALA A 68 1.43 -21.53 13.17
CA ALA A 68 1.62 -22.92 12.76
C ALA A 68 1.67 -23.80 14.02
N SER A 69 0.50 -24.08 14.59
CA SER A 69 0.28 -25.18 15.56
C SER A 69 -1.05 -25.85 15.25
#